data_AF-A0A7V1E657-F1
#
_entry.id   AF-A0A7V1E657-F1
#
_cell.length_a   1.000
_cell.length_b   1.000
_cell.length_c   1.000
_cell.angle_alpha   90.00
_cell.angle_beta   90.00
_cell.angle_gamma   90.00
#
_symmetry.space_group_name_H-M   'P 1'
#
loop_
_entity.id
_entity.type
_entity.pdbx_description
1 polymer ?
#
loop_
_entity_poly.entity_id
_entity_poly.type
_entity_poly.pdbx_seq_one_letter_code
_entity_poly.pdbx_strand_id
1 'polypeptide(L)'
;MTSIQKIFCFCLYRLTILFPYVYASIINTEVIKVRLNATKLSLILSEQGRKKSWLAAQLKVDRSTITRWVKGETTPRKRRKTQIARLLDINVNEIF
;
A
#
# COMPACT_ATOMS: atom_id res chain seq x y z
N MET A 1 19.34 -48.54 -26.69
CA MET A 1 18.79 -48.17 -25.36
C MET A 1 19.69 -47.08 -24.80
N THR A 2 19.29 -45.84 -24.53
CA THR A 2 18.07 -45.38 -23.87
C THR A 2 17.62 -44.00 -24.42
N SER A 3 16.75 -44.02 -25.44
CA SER A 3 16.03 -42.83 -25.93
C SER A 3 15.02 -42.25 -24.92
N ILE A 4 15.01 -42.79 -23.69
CA ILE A 4 14.07 -42.49 -22.61
C ILE A 4 14.63 -41.43 -21.64
N GLN A 5 15.96 -41.24 -21.57
CA GLN A 5 16.56 -40.25 -20.66
C GLN A 5 16.39 -38.79 -21.12
N LYS A 6 16.19 -38.54 -22.42
CA LYS A 6 15.95 -37.18 -22.94
C LYS A 6 14.51 -36.70 -22.72
N ILE A 7 13.55 -37.62 -22.65
CA ILE A 7 12.12 -37.31 -22.41
C ILE A 7 11.90 -36.96 -20.94
N PHE A 8 12.60 -37.63 -20.02
CA PHE A 8 12.52 -37.31 -18.58
C PHE A 8 13.11 -35.95 -18.23
N CYS A 9 14.13 -35.49 -18.97
CA CYS A 9 14.76 -34.19 -18.75
C CYS A 9 13.92 -33.02 -19.28
N PHE A 10 13.13 -33.25 -20.34
CA PHE A 10 12.27 -32.21 -20.92
C PHE A 10 10.96 -32.00 -20.13
N CYS A 11 10.52 -33.00 -19.36
CA CYS A 11 9.26 -32.94 -18.60
C CYS A 11 9.39 -32.14 -17.29
N LEU A 12 10.56 -32.16 -16.65
CA LEU A 12 10.79 -31.44 -15.39
C LEU A 12 11.16 -29.96 -15.58
N TYR A 13 11.68 -29.58 -16.76
CA TYR A 13 12.02 -28.18 -17.04
C TYR A 13 10.78 -27.31 -17.32
N ARG A 14 9.63 -27.92 -17.63
CA ARG A 14 8.38 -27.21 -17.95
C ARG A 14 7.53 -26.88 -16.72
N LEU A 15 7.84 -27.46 -15.56
CA LEU A 15 7.08 -27.28 -14.31
C LEU A 15 7.68 -26.22 -13.36
N THR A 16 8.94 -25.84 -13.55
CA THR A 16 9.61 -24.82 -12.70
C THR A 16 9.48 -23.39 -13.23
N ILE A 17 9.08 -23.21 -14.50
CA ILE A 17 8.96 -21.88 -15.14
C ILE A 17 7.60 -21.20 -14.83
N LEU A 18 6.64 -21.91 -14.24
CA LEU A 18 5.34 -21.35 -13.86
C LEU A 18 5.28 -20.79 -12.43
N PHE A 19 6.32 -20.95 -11.62
CA PHE A 19 6.34 -20.46 -10.24
C PHE A 19 6.98 -19.08 -9.97
N PRO A 20 7.76 -18.42 -10.84
CA PRO A 20 8.30 -17.10 -10.51
C PRO A 20 7.24 -15.96 -10.64
N TYR A 21 6.14 -16.18 -11.36
CA TYR A 21 5.10 -15.17 -11.54
C TYR A 21 4.20 -15.00 -10.29
N VAL A 22 4.02 -16.05 -9.51
CA VAL A 22 3.15 -16.00 -8.32
C VAL A 22 3.87 -15.33 -7.14
N TYR A 23 5.18 -15.57 -6.97
CA TYR A 23 5.95 -14.99 -5.86
C TYR A 23 6.15 -13.47 -5.95
N ALA A 24 6.14 -12.89 -7.16
CA ALA A 24 6.30 -11.44 -7.35
C ALA A 24 5.15 -10.61 -6.74
N SER A 25 3.98 -11.22 -6.50
CA SER A 25 2.82 -10.53 -5.93
C SER A 25 2.81 -10.44 -4.40
N ILE A 26 3.65 -11.23 -3.71
CA ILE A 26 3.67 -11.35 -2.24
C ILE A 26 4.75 -10.46 -1.60
N ILE A 27 5.79 -10.03 -2.34
CA ILE A 27 6.96 -9.31 -1.79
C ILE A 27 6.71 -7.78 -1.64
N ASN A 28 5.57 -7.24 -2.06
CA ASN A 28 5.37 -5.79 -2.15
C ASN A 28 4.80 -5.10 -0.89
N THR A 29 4.74 -5.79 0.24
CA THR A 29 4.23 -5.23 1.51
C THR A 29 5.31 -4.72 2.46
N GLU A 30 6.56 -5.19 2.34
CA GLU A 30 7.65 -4.86 3.30
C GLU A 30 8.50 -3.63 2.90
N VAL A 31 8.46 -3.16 1.64
CA VAL A 31 9.46 -2.21 1.12
C VAL A 31 9.12 -0.72 1.33
N ILE A 32 7.91 -0.37 1.78
CA ILE A 32 7.51 1.05 1.99
C ILE A 32 7.62 1.48 3.47
N LYS A 33 8.46 0.85 4.28
CA LYS A 33 8.53 1.21 5.70
C LYS A 33 9.42 2.42 6.03
N VAL A 34 10.31 2.93 5.16
CA VAL A 34 11.49 3.65 5.71
C VAL A 34 11.82 5.06 5.19
N ARG A 35 11.23 5.62 4.12
CA ARG A 35 11.77 6.91 3.62
C ARG A 35 10.84 8.12 3.86
N LEU A 36 11.07 8.75 5.02
CA LEU A 36 10.88 10.16 5.39
C LEU A 36 9.51 10.52 6.04
N ASN A 37 9.55 10.82 7.35
CA ASN A 37 8.55 11.56 8.15
C ASN A 37 7.08 11.16 7.94
N ALA A 38 6.76 9.90 8.21
CA ALA A 38 5.38 9.42 8.16
C ALA A 38 4.59 9.89 9.39
N THR A 39 3.49 10.63 9.16
CA THR A 39 2.49 10.91 10.21
C THR A 39 1.61 9.69 10.48
N LYS A 40 0.92 9.67 11.62
CA LYS A 40 -0.03 8.61 11.99
C LYS A 40 -1.16 8.44 10.96
N LEU A 41 -1.63 9.54 10.38
CA LEU A 41 -2.54 9.53 9.23
C LEU A 41 -1.96 8.74 8.04
N SER A 42 -0.66 8.86 7.75
CA SER A 42 0.00 8.08 6.70
C SER A 42 -0.06 6.59 6.96
N LEU A 43 0.20 6.19 8.21
CA LEU A 43 0.23 4.79 8.63
C LEU A 43 -1.16 4.17 8.49
N ILE A 44 -2.17 4.84 9.04
CA ILE A 44 -3.58 4.40 8.97
C ILE A 44 -4.06 4.26 7.52
N LEU A 45 -3.71 5.21 6.64
CA LEU A 45 -4.06 5.11 5.23
C LEU A 45 -3.42 3.90 4.57
N SER A 46 -2.15 3.60 4.88
CA SER A 46 -1.46 2.43 4.37
C SER A 46 -2.05 1.12 4.93
N GLU A 47 -2.36 1.07 6.23
CA GLU A 47 -2.99 -0.08 6.88
C GLU A 47 -4.36 -0.41 6.27
N GLN A 48 -5.14 0.61 5.94
CA GLN A 48 -6.44 0.44 5.27
C GLN A 48 -6.32 0.29 3.73
N GLY A 49 -5.11 0.28 3.16
CA GLY A 49 -4.89 0.19 1.71
C GLY A 49 -5.41 1.39 0.90
N ARG A 50 -5.63 2.54 1.54
CA ARG A 50 -6.24 3.73 0.92
C ARG A 50 -5.18 4.68 0.38
N LYS A 51 -5.37 5.13 -0.87
CA LYS A 51 -4.47 6.10 -1.52
C LYS A 51 -4.73 7.53 -1.05
N LYS A 52 -3.70 8.39 -1.07
CA LYS A 52 -3.85 9.83 -0.77
C LYS A 52 -4.86 10.54 -1.68
N SER A 53 -4.95 10.13 -2.94
CA SER A 53 -5.94 10.63 -3.91
C SER A 53 -7.38 10.27 -3.53
N TRP A 54 -7.59 9.12 -2.90
CA TRP A 54 -8.91 8.72 -2.40
C TRP A 54 -9.38 9.68 -1.31
N LEU A 55 -8.53 9.98 -0.32
CA LEU A 55 -8.88 10.91 0.76
C LEU A 55 -9.11 12.35 0.22
N ALA A 56 -8.32 12.77 -0.76
CA ALA A 56 -8.49 14.06 -1.44
C ALA A 56 -9.86 14.16 -2.13
N ALA A 57 -10.28 13.11 -2.83
CA ALA A 57 -11.59 13.04 -3.50
C ALA A 57 -12.74 13.11 -2.49
N GLN A 58 -12.68 12.33 -1.39
CA GLN A 58 -13.73 12.31 -0.36
C GLN A 58 -13.92 13.68 0.31
N LEU A 59 -12.82 14.39 0.55
CA LEU A 59 -12.86 15.70 1.21
C LEU A 59 -13.07 16.86 0.22
N LYS A 60 -13.06 16.59 -1.09
CA LYS A 60 -13.05 17.59 -2.17
C LYS A 60 -11.95 18.64 -1.95
N VAL A 61 -10.73 18.17 -1.70
CA VAL A 61 -9.54 19.01 -1.51
C VAL A 61 -8.45 18.60 -2.48
N ASP A 62 -7.51 19.51 -2.74
CA ASP A 62 -6.40 19.21 -3.61
C ASP A 62 -5.44 18.16 -3.00
N ARG A 63 -4.82 17.36 -3.87
CA ARG A 63 -3.88 16.30 -3.46
C ARG A 63 -2.65 16.85 -2.76
N SER A 64 -2.20 18.07 -3.11
CA SER A 64 -1.08 18.72 -2.41
C SER A 64 -1.42 18.97 -0.94
N THR A 65 -2.66 19.36 -0.63
CA THR A 65 -3.12 19.62 0.74
C THR A 65 -3.04 18.37 1.60
N ILE A 66 -3.54 17.24 1.09
CA ILE A 66 -3.42 15.94 1.78
C ILE A 66 -1.96 15.55 1.96
N THR A 67 -1.13 15.81 0.96
CA THR A 67 0.31 15.50 1.04
C THR A 67 0.99 16.29 2.16
N ARG A 68 0.69 17.58 2.31
CA ARG A 68 1.18 18.41 3.42
C ARG A 68 0.72 17.89 4.78
N TRP A 69 -0.55 17.47 4.90
CA TRP A 69 -1.06 16.86 6.14
C TRP A 69 -0.36 15.55 6.49
N VAL A 70 -0.16 14.68 5.50
CA VAL A 70 0.50 13.38 5.66
C VAL A 70 1.99 13.53 6.00
N LYS A 71 2.64 14.60 5.54
CA LYS A 71 4.03 14.93 5.88
C LYS A 71 4.18 15.73 7.19
N GLY A 72 3.08 16.15 7.81
CA GLY A 72 3.09 16.97 9.03
C GLY A 72 3.42 18.46 8.79
N GLU A 73 3.50 18.91 7.54
CA GLU A 73 3.79 20.32 7.19
C GLU A 73 2.62 21.26 7.54
N THR A 74 1.39 20.74 7.59
CA THR A 74 0.19 21.53 7.92
C THR A 74 -0.82 20.65 8.63
N THR A 75 -1.56 21.21 9.59
CA THR A 75 -2.63 20.48 10.28
C THR A 75 -4.01 20.84 9.71
N PRO A 76 -4.90 19.85 9.48
CA PRO A 76 -6.28 20.14 9.11
C PRO A 76 -7.04 20.89 10.21
N ARG A 77 -7.99 21.75 9.80
CA ARG A 77 -8.93 22.41 10.73
C ARG A 77 -9.77 21.36 11.49
N LYS A 78 -10.27 21.73 12.67
CA LYS A 78 -11.10 20.84 13.53
C LYS A 78 -12.21 20.11 12.76
N ARG A 79 -12.97 20.82 11.91
CA ARG A 79 -14.01 20.23 11.04
C ARG A 79 -13.46 19.12 10.13
N ARG A 80 -12.29 19.32 9.52
CA ARG A 80 -11.64 18.35 8.63
C ARG A 80 -11.10 17.15 9.40
N LYS A 81 -10.54 17.35 10.60
CA LYS A 81 -10.14 16.24 11.49
C LYS A 81 -11.31 15.29 11.77
N THR A 82 -12.46 15.83 12.13
CA THR A 82 -13.68 15.03 12.37
C THR A 82 -14.18 14.32 11.11
N GLN A 83 -14.08 14.96 9.94
CA GLN A 83 -14.45 14.30 8.67
C GLN A 83 -13.50 13.15 8.33
N ILE A 84 -12.19 13.34 8.51
CA ILE A 84 -11.18 12.29 8.29
C ILE A 84 -11.43 11.11 9.23
N ALA A 85 -11.65 11.37 10.52
CA ALA A 85 -12.00 10.36 11.50
C ALA A 85 -13.23 9.53 11.10
N ARG A 86 -14.31 10.19 10.65
CA ARG A 86 -15.51 9.51 10.16
C ARG A 86 -15.27 8.68 8.90
N LEU A 87 -14.43 9.16 7.98
CA LEU A 87 -14.12 8.44 6.74
C LEU A 87 -13.26 7.21 6.98
N LEU A 88 -12.37 7.26 7.98
CA LEU A 88 -11.46 6.18 8.34
C LEU A 88 -12.01 5.30 9.46
N ASP A 89 -13.17 5.65 10.03
CA ASP A 89 -13.83 4.97 11.16
C ASP A 89 -12.92 4.81 12.39
N ILE A 90 -12.16 5.86 12.70
CA ILE A 90 -11.17 5.90 13.80
C ILE A 90 -11.37 7.18 14.61
N ASN A 91 -11.08 7.14 15.91
CA ASN A 91 -11.18 8.31 16.78
C ASN A 91 -10.20 9.42 16.35
N VAL A 92 -10.61 10.69 16.42
CA VAL A 92 -9.74 11.84 16.06
C VAL A 92 -8.43 11.84 16.85
N ASN A 93 -8.48 11.48 18.14
CA ASN A 93 -7.31 11.44 19.04
C ASN A 93 -6.34 10.31 18.68
N GLU A 94 -6.81 9.31 17.95
CA GLU A 94 -5.96 8.24 17.44
C GLU A 94 -5.28 8.61 16.12
N ILE A 95 -5.68 9.69 15.44
CA ILE A 95 -5.10 10.09 14.15
C ILE A 95 -4.16 11.30 14.29
N PHE A 96 -4.53 12.28 15.13
CA PHE A 96 -3.87 13.60 15.22
C PHE A 96 -3.54 14.01 16.65
#